data_AF-A0A9E0C9H0-F1
#
_entry.id   AF-A0A9E0C9H0-F1
#
_cell.length_a   1.000
_cell.length_b   1.000
_cell.length_c   1.000
_cell.angle_alpha   90.00
_cell.angle_beta   90.00
_cell.angle_gamma   90.00
#
_symmetry.space_group_name_H-M   'P 1'
#
loop_
_entity.id
_entity.type
_entity.pdbx_description
1 polymer ?
#
loop_
_entity_poly.entity_id
_entity_poly.type
_entity_poly.pdbx_seq_one_letter_code
_entity_poly.pdbx_strand_id
1 'polypeptide(L)'
;MNLSVPDWQSLPAFFRRVASGDLFRWRDTFAEYLTSTGRYNSEDDVIKNFEPLVKDLRGWMKAKGYNFAEAVLDYTLEKKAELVRKDGKTPSALHEVTQAVWFISCIEDGLHVDDPEGILAVIFSHDLGEDFGVLPEDLSRYLRNERGFMDSLAIDEFLENFDVISKRYGKTGAPRYKNDYEYYLAIQKMKNASVAKMIDRAHNIMTLIGVKENEGPEDKMRMTVYVAKTLQLQSDYVRDASLAFPSQAEIYKALEFVIEQEAQVCRYYIVDTGKKITDDNDLRSEMPDKGFKKLPKGFHPLIFAAERIRHTYPETHLAKTPAKDADLDRGIISGSGGSKGSGSGSGDSAGGTAGSRTGTDDIPDFNR
;
A
#
# COMPACT_ATOMS: atom_id res chain seq x y z
N MET A 1 -11.04 -59.91 11.09
CA MET A 1 -12.19 -58.98 10.92
C MET A 1 -11.75 -57.92 9.92
N ASN A 2 -12.30 -57.95 8.70
CA ASN A 2 -12.06 -56.89 7.71
C ASN A 2 -12.96 -55.72 8.07
N LEU A 3 -12.38 -54.64 8.61
CA LEU A 3 -13.08 -53.38 8.78
C LEU A 3 -13.23 -52.75 7.40
N SER A 4 -14.45 -52.78 6.86
CA SER A 4 -14.80 -52.04 5.65
C SER A 4 -14.54 -50.56 5.87
N VAL A 5 -13.74 -49.95 5.00
CA VAL A 5 -13.57 -48.49 4.97
C VAL A 5 -14.95 -47.87 4.71
N PRO A 6 -15.43 -46.92 5.53
CA PRO A 6 -16.74 -46.30 5.32
C PRO A 6 -16.83 -45.68 3.93
N ASP A 7 -17.95 -45.90 3.25
CA ASP A 7 -18.25 -45.23 1.99
C ASP A 7 -18.24 -43.71 2.21
N TRP A 8 -17.25 -43.04 1.65
CA TRP A 8 -17.05 -41.60 1.75
C TRP A 8 -18.28 -40.79 1.32
N GLN A 9 -19.12 -41.33 0.43
CA GLN A 9 -20.34 -40.67 -0.02
C GLN A 9 -21.49 -40.75 0.99
N SER A 10 -21.39 -41.65 1.98
CA SER A 10 -22.40 -41.84 3.03
C SER A 10 -22.22 -40.88 4.22
N LEU A 11 -21.07 -40.20 4.32
CA LEU A 11 -20.84 -39.24 5.39
C LEU A 11 -21.79 -38.04 5.27
N PRO A 12 -22.35 -37.53 6.38
CA PRO A 12 -23.10 -36.29 6.38
C PRO A 12 -22.31 -35.19 5.66
N ALA A 13 -23.00 -34.31 4.93
CA ALA A 13 -22.34 -33.28 4.11
C ALA A 13 -21.33 -32.44 4.91
N PHE A 14 -21.53 -32.29 6.23
CA PHE A 14 -20.56 -31.70 7.16
C PHE A 14 -19.20 -32.41 7.15
N PHE A 15 -19.15 -33.74 7.30
CA PHE A 15 -17.89 -34.51 7.38
C PHE A 15 -17.19 -34.64 6.02
N ARG A 16 -17.95 -34.70 4.91
CA ARG A 16 -17.38 -34.61 3.56
C ARG A 16 -16.69 -33.26 3.31
N ARG A 17 -17.24 -32.18 3.87
CA ARG A 17 -16.71 -30.82 3.78
C ARG A 17 -15.48 -30.58 4.67
N VAL A 18 -15.38 -31.24 5.81
CA VAL A 18 -14.20 -31.18 6.69
C VAL A 18 -13.03 -31.97 6.08
N ALA A 19 -13.31 -33.09 5.42
CA ALA A 19 -12.29 -33.94 4.81
C ALA A 19 -11.74 -33.43 3.47
N SER A 20 -12.42 -32.49 2.80
CA SER A 20 -11.96 -31.92 1.53
C SER A 20 -10.86 -30.87 1.66
N GLY A 21 -10.43 -30.52 2.89
CA GLY A 21 -9.34 -29.56 3.10
C GLY A 21 -9.71 -28.09 2.88
N ASP A 22 -11.00 -27.77 2.74
CA ASP A 22 -11.51 -26.40 2.61
C ASP A 22 -11.48 -25.67 3.96
N LEU A 23 -10.28 -25.25 4.39
CA LEU A 23 -10.06 -24.48 5.63
C LEU A 23 -10.84 -23.15 5.69
N PHE A 24 -11.31 -22.63 4.56
CA PHE A 24 -11.94 -21.30 4.44
C PHE A 24 -13.44 -21.25 4.74
N ARG A 25 -14.15 -22.38 4.82
CA ARG A 25 -15.63 -22.37 4.90
C ARG A 25 -16.23 -21.99 6.28
N TRP A 26 -15.43 -21.60 7.26
CA TRP A 26 -15.88 -21.30 8.63
C TRP A 26 -15.86 -19.81 9.01
N ARG A 27 -15.43 -18.92 8.11
CA ARG A 27 -15.39 -17.47 8.34
C ARG A 27 -16.01 -16.75 7.16
N ASP A 28 -16.63 -15.60 7.42
CA ASP A 28 -17.42 -14.92 6.40
C ASP A 28 -16.52 -14.21 5.37
N THR A 29 -15.30 -13.83 5.75
CA THR A 29 -14.32 -13.18 4.86
C THR A 29 -12.87 -13.63 5.09
N PHE A 30 -12.00 -13.39 4.10
CA PHE A 30 -10.55 -13.54 4.16
C PHE A 30 -9.94 -12.63 5.24
N ALA A 31 -10.43 -11.40 5.40
CA ALA A 31 -9.96 -10.50 6.44
C ALA A 31 -10.24 -11.04 7.86
N GLU A 32 -11.42 -11.63 8.08
CA GLU A 32 -11.75 -12.33 9.32
C GLU A 32 -10.90 -13.60 9.49
N TYR A 33 -10.57 -14.29 8.40
CA TYR A 33 -9.58 -15.37 8.37
C TYR A 33 -8.19 -14.92 8.83
N LEU A 34 -7.64 -13.86 8.26
CA LEU A 34 -6.35 -13.35 8.69
C LEU A 34 -6.40 -12.92 10.16
N THR A 35 -7.46 -12.21 10.58
CA THR A 35 -7.60 -11.68 11.94
C THR A 35 -7.54 -12.79 12.99
N SER A 36 -8.37 -13.84 12.90
CA SER A 36 -8.37 -14.85 13.97
C SER A 36 -7.30 -15.95 13.82
N THR A 37 -6.35 -15.80 12.90
CA THR A 37 -5.06 -16.52 13.01
C THR A 37 -4.17 -15.90 14.08
N GLY A 38 -4.37 -14.62 14.42
CA GLY A 38 -3.52 -13.86 15.33
C GLY A 38 -2.10 -13.62 14.83
N ARG A 39 -1.81 -13.88 13.54
CA ARG A 39 -0.46 -13.77 12.95
C ARG A 39 -0.12 -12.39 12.38
N TYR A 40 -1.09 -11.48 12.29
CA TYR A 40 -0.99 -10.23 11.54
C TYR A 40 -1.42 -9.01 12.38
N ASN A 41 -1.00 -8.95 13.64
CA ASN A 41 -1.45 -7.92 14.58
C ASN A 41 -0.63 -6.62 14.49
N SER A 42 0.50 -6.63 13.78
CA SER A 42 1.37 -5.48 13.51
C SER A 42 2.04 -5.62 12.14
N GLU A 43 2.74 -4.58 11.68
CA GLU A 43 3.57 -4.64 10.47
C GLU A 43 4.66 -5.73 10.54
N ASP A 44 5.40 -5.78 11.65
CA ASP A 44 6.46 -6.77 11.87
C ASP A 44 5.93 -8.21 11.78
N ASP A 45 4.71 -8.43 12.28
CA ASP A 45 3.99 -9.68 12.20
C ASP A 45 3.69 -10.07 10.74
N VAL A 46 3.28 -9.10 9.91
CA VAL A 46 3.06 -9.32 8.46
C VAL A 46 4.37 -9.74 7.77
N ILE A 47 5.47 -9.03 8.03
CA ILE A 47 6.79 -9.35 7.45
C ILE A 47 7.24 -10.75 7.89
N LYS A 48 7.16 -11.04 9.20
CA LYS A 48 7.56 -12.35 9.77
C LYS A 48 6.72 -13.50 9.25
N ASN A 49 5.45 -13.26 8.93
CA ASN A 49 4.51 -14.26 8.44
C ASN A 49 4.24 -14.14 6.93
N PHE A 50 5.17 -13.57 6.15
CA PHE A 50 5.03 -13.40 4.70
C PHE A 50 4.75 -14.72 3.96
N GLU A 51 5.55 -15.77 4.19
CA GLU A 51 5.35 -17.08 3.56
C GLU A 51 3.99 -17.71 3.91
N PRO A 52 3.56 -17.76 5.19
CA PRO A 52 2.18 -18.10 5.55
C PRO A 52 1.11 -17.27 4.83
N LEU A 53 1.30 -15.95 4.71
CA LEU A 53 0.36 -15.05 4.05
C LEU A 53 0.22 -15.37 2.56
N VAL A 54 1.33 -15.59 1.85
CA VAL A 54 1.32 -16.00 0.44
C VAL A 54 0.57 -17.33 0.29
N LYS A 55 0.80 -18.30 1.18
CA LYS A 55 0.08 -19.57 1.16
C LYS A 55 -1.43 -19.39 1.41
N ASP A 56 -1.80 -18.56 2.37
CA ASP A 56 -3.19 -18.24 2.68
C ASP A 56 -3.88 -17.56 1.48
N LEU A 57 -3.18 -16.63 0.82
CA LEU A 57 -3.64 -15.93 -0.38
C LEU A 57 -3.84 -16.86 -1.57
N ARG A 58 -2.88 -17.77 -1.85
CA ARG A 58 -3.05 -18.83 -2.88
C ARG A 58 -4.26 -19.72 -2.57
N GLY A 59 -4.42 -20.11 -1.31
CA GLY A 59 -5.57 -20.90 -0.86
C GLY A 59 -6.91 -20.19 -1.13
N TRP A 60 -6.98 -18.89 -0.85
CA TRP A 60 -8.15 -18.07 -1.15
C TRP A 60 -8.42 -17.96 -2.66
N MET A 61 -7.41 -17.65 -3.48
CA MET A 61 -7.55 -17.54 -4.94
C MET A 61 -8.02 -18.85 -5.55
N LYS A 62 -7.42 -19.98 -5.15
CA LYS A 62 -7.85 -21.31 -5.61
C LYS A 62 -9.30 -21.62 -5.24
N ALA A 63 -9.75 -21.24 -4.05
CA ALA A 63 -11.14 -21.41 -3.63
C ALA A 63 -12.13 -20.57 -4.45
N LYS A 64 -11.68 -19.43 -5.02
CA LYS A 64 -12.45 -18.59 -5.95
C LYS A 64 -12.32 -19.01 -7.42
N GLY A 65 -11.43 -19.96 -7.73
CA GLY A 65 -11.11 -20.36 -9.09
C GLY A 65 -10.17 -19.41 -9.82
N TYR A 66 -9.50 -18.50 -9.09
CA TYR A 66 -8.64 -17.46 -9.65
C TYR A 66 -7.23 -17.98 -9.98
N ASN A 67 -7.16 -19.01 -10.82
CA ASN A 67 -5.91 -19.68 -11.18
C ASN A 67 -4.98 -18.77 -12.01
N PHE A 68 -5.53 -17.83 -12.79
CA PHE A 68 -4.78 -16.89 -13.60
C PHE A 68 -4.02 -15.89 -12.72
N ALA A 69 -4.72 -15.26 -11.76
CA ALA A 69 -4.08 -14.37 -10.80
C ALA A 69 -3.04 -15.10 -9.93
N GLU A 70 -3.31 -16.35 -9.53
CA GLU A 70 -2.34 -17.19 -8.81
C GLU A 70 -1.05 -17.40 -9.62
N ALA A 71 -1.17 -17.68 -10.93
CA ALA A 71 -0.01 -17.82 -11.80
C ALA A 71 0.79 -16.51 -11.95
N VAL A 72 0.11 -15.36 -12.01
CA VAL A 72 0.81 -14.06 -12.04
C VAL A 72 1.52 -13.78 -10.71
N LEU A 73 0.90 -14.13 -9.57
CA LEU A 73 1.58 -14.07 -8.26
C LEU A 73 2.84 -14.95 -8.23
N ASP A 74 2.77 -16.18 -8.74
CA ASP A 74 3.93 -17.07 -8.84
C ASP A 74 5.08 -16.42 -9.63
N TYR A 75 4.76 -15.81 -10.78
CA TYR A 75 5.74 -15.10 -11.61
C TYR A 75 6.34 -13.89 -10.87
N THR A 76 5.51 -13.10 -10.19
CA THR A 76 5.97 -11.96 -9.39
C THR A 76 6.92 -12.39 -8.29
N LEU A 77 6.57 -13.45 -7.54
CA LEU A 77 7.41 -14.00 -6.49
C LEU A 77 8.73 -14.52 -7.05
N GLU A 78 8.73 -15.16 -8.21
CA GLU A 78 9.97 -15.60 -8.89
C GLU A 78 10.88 -14.41 -9.23
N LYS A 79 10.33 -13.35 -9.86
CA LYS A 79 11.11 -12.15 -10.21
C LYS A 79 11.64 -11.40 -8.99
N LYS A 80 10.94 -11.51 -7.86
CA LYS A 80 11.25 -10.82 -6.61
C LYS A 80 11.97 -11.70 -5.57
N ALA A 81 12.22 -12.98 -5.85
CA ALA A 81 12.63 -13.99 -4.88
C ALA A 81 13.92 -13.65 -4.10
N GLU A 82 14.86 -12.96 -4.74
CA GLU A 82 16.16 -12.60 -4.13
C GLU A 82 16.20 -11.14 -3.65
N LEU A 83 15.10 -10.41 -3.77
CA LEU A 83 15.05 -8.99 -3.47
C LEU A 83 14.34 -8.71 -2.15
N VAL A 84 15.09 -8.07 -1.27
CA VAL A 84 14.59 -7.41 -0.07
C VAL A 84 14.46 -5.90 -0.34
N ARG A 85 13.54 -5.23 0.36
CA ARG A 85 13.42 -3.76 0.39
C ARG A 85 14.68 -3.13 1.00
N LYS A 86 14.78 -1.80 1.02
CA LYS A 86 15.96 -1.09 1.54
C LYS A 86 16.34 -1.42 2.98
N ASP A 87 15.40 -1.94 3.78
CA ASP A 87 15.65 -2.39 5.15
C ASP A 87 16.43 -3.72 5.25
N GLY A 88 16.68 -4.40 4.12
CA GLY A 88 17.43 -5.65 4.04
C GLY A 88 16.70 -6.88 4.58
N LYS A 89 15.42 -6.75 4.96
CA LYS A 89 14.66 -7.80 5.65
C LYS A 89 13.28 -8.03 5.04
N THR A 90 12.62 -6.98 4.59
CA THR A 90 11.27 -7.06 4.06
C THR A 90 11.29 -7.62 2.64
N PRO A 91 10.58 -8.71 2.34
CA PRO A 91 10.47 -9.23 0.98
C PRO A 91 9.91 -8.15 0.04
N SER A 92 10.55 -7.95 -1.11
CA SER A 92 10.12 -6.91 -2.07
C SER A 92 8.71 -7.14 -2.61
N ALA A 93 8.24 -8.40 -2.64
CA ALA A 93 6.89 -8.78 -3.04
C ALA A 93 5.82 -8.52 -1.96
N LEU A 94 6.22 -8.08 -0.76
CA LEU A 94 5.26 -7.75 0.30
C LEU A 94 4.29 -6.65 -0.16
N HIS A 95 4.80 -5.68 -0.94
CA HIS A 95 4.02 -4.57 -1.51
C HIS A 95 2.80 -5.04 -2.31
N GLU A 96 2.99 -5.97 -3.25
CA GLU A 96 1.87 -6.49 -4.04
C GLU A 96 0.93 -7.37 -3.21
N VAL A 97 1.48 -8.12 -2.26
CA VAL A 97 0.69 -9.04 -1.41
C VAL A 97 -0.21 -8.25 -0.46
N THR A 98 0.27 -7.17 0.16
CA THR A 98 -0.56 -6.29 1.02
C THR A 98 -1.64 -5.59 0.22
N GLN A 99 -1.32 -5.08 -0.97
CA GLN A 99 -2.29 -4.50 -1.90
C GLN A 99 -3.39 -5.50 -2.28
N ALA A 100 -3.03 -6.75 -2.57
CA ALA A 100 -4.00 -7.79 -2.87
C ALA A 100 -4.92 -8.10 -1.68
N VAL A 101 -4.39 -8.14 -0.45
CA VAL A 101 -5.20 -8.31 0.77
C VAL A 101 -6.22 -7.16 0.91
N TRP A 102 -5.81 -5.92 0.67
CA TRP A 102 -6.71 -4.75 0.73
C TRP A 102 -7.82 -4.84 -0.32
N PHE A 103 -7.46 -5.18 -1.55
CA PHE A 103 -8.41 -5.35 -2.63
C PHE A 103 -9.42 -6.48 -2.35
N ILE A 104 -8.95 -7.64 -1.86
CA ILE A 104 -9.82 -8.77 -1.48
C ILE A 104 -10.81 -8.34 -0.42
N SER A 105 -10.35 -7.60 0.60
CA SER A 105 -11.22 -7.12 1.66
C SER A 105 -12.31 -6.18 1.13
N CYS A 106 -11.97 -5.32 0.15
CA CYS A 106 -12.95 -4.46 -0.53
C CYS A 106 -14.07 -5.24 -1.20
N ILE A 107 -13.72 -6.25 -2.00
CA ILE A 107 -14.71 -7.00 -2.78
C ILE A 107 -15.54 -7.95 -1.91
N GLU A 108 -14.97 -8.50 -0.83
CA GLU A 108 -15.72 -9.35 0.11
C GLU A 108 -16.68 -8.57 1.01
N ASP A 109 -16.40 -7.30 1.28
CA ASP A 109 -17.35 -6.38 1.93
C ASP A 109 -18.38 -5.78 0.93
N GLY A 110 -18.42 -6.30 -0.30
CA GLY A 110 -19.46 -5.99 -1.28
C GLY A 110 -19.25 -4.70 -2.06
N LEU A 111 -17.99 -4.28 -2.27
CA LEU A 111 -17.65 -3.33 -3.33
C LEU A 111 -17.54 -4.08 -4.66
N HIS A 112 -18.42 -3.76 -5.60
CA HIS A 112 -18.49 -4.46 -6.89
C HIS A 112 -17.32 -4.08 -7.80
N VAL A 113 -16.81 -5.08 -8.51
CA VAL A 113 -15.86 -4.98 -9.62
C VAL A 113 -16.24 -6.01 -10.68
N ASP A 114 -15.97 -5.71 -11.95
CA ASP A 114 -16.40 -6.58 -13.04
C ASP A 114 -15.45 -7.77 -13.27
N ASP A 115 -14.17 -7.60 -12.92
CA ASP A 115 -13.12 -8.59 -13.14
C ASP A 115 -12.11 -8.63 -11.96
N PRO A 116 -12.48 -9.26 -10.83
CA PRO A 116 -11.62 -9.32 -9.65
C PRO A 116 -10.32 -10.12 -9.88
N GLU A 117 -10.35 -11.15 -10.72
CA GLU A 117 -9.14 -11.94 -11.04
C GLU A 117 -8.15 -11.13 -11.88
N GLY A 118 -8.62 -10.44 -12.92
CA GLY A 118 -7.79 -9.56 -13.73
C GLY A 118 -7.22 -8.38 -12.94
N ILE A 119 -7.98 -7.79 -12.01
CA ILE A 119 -7.46 -6.74 -11.11
C ILE A 119 -6.34 -7.29 -10.22
N LEU A 120 -6.52 -8.47 -9.61
CA LEU A 120 -5.47 -9.12 -8.81
C LEU A 120 -4.22 -9.40 -9.63
N ALA A 121 -4.37 -9.90 -10.86
CA ALA A 121 -3.24 -10.12 -11.77
C ALA A 121 -2.48 -8.82 -12.05
N VAL A 122 -3.18 -7.70 -12.28
CA VAL A 122 -2.54 -6.40 -12.47
C VAL A 122 -1.86 -5.92 -11.19
N ILE A 123 -2.49 -6.06 -10.02
CA ILE A 123 -1.87 -5.74 -8.72
C ILE A 123 -0.56 -6.52 -8.55
N PHE A 124 -0.54 -7.82 -8.81
CA PHE A 124 0.68 -8.62 -8.67
C PHE A 124 1.79 -8.22 -9.64
N SER A 125 1.44 -7.72 -10.83
CA SER A 125 2.42 -7.47 -11.88
C SER A 125 2.82 -6.01 -12.07
N HIS A 126 2.10 -5.04 -11.48
CA HIS A 126 2.23 -3.62 -11.87
C HIS A 126 3.64 -3.04 -11.84
N ASP A 127 4.49 -3.45 -10.88
CA ASP A 127 5.87 -2.97 -10.77
C ASP A 127 6.87 -3.80 -11.60
N LEU A 128 6.48 -4.97 -12.14
CA LEU A 128 7.39 -5.83 -12.90
C LEU A 128 7.93 -5.16 -14.16
N GLY A 129 7.09 -4.36 -14.84
CA GLY A 129 7.52 -3.57 -15.98
C GLY A 129 8.59 -2.57 -15.60
N GLU A 130 8.33 -1.75 -14.58
CA GLU A 130 9.20 -0.63 -14.18
C GLU A 130 10.50 -1.10 -13.51
N ASP A 131 10.42 -2.07 -12.60
CA ASP A 131 11.58 -2.47 -11.79
C ASP A 131 12.45 -3.53 -12.45
N PHE A 132 11.85 -4.39 -13.28
CA PHE A 132 12.50 -5.59 -13.82
C PHE A 132 12.57 -5.60 -15.34
N GLY A 133 11.91 -4.64 -16.01
CA GLY A 133 11.87 -4.58 -17.47
C GLY A 133 11.11 -5.75 -18.08
N VAL A 134 10.20 -6.37 -17.34
CA VAL A 134 9.31 -7.42 -17.86
C VAL A 134 8.41 -6.79 -18.91
N LEU A 135 8.42 -7.35 -20.12
CA LEU A 135 7.57 -6.89 -21.21
C LEU A 135 6.26 -7.70 -21.26
N PRO A 136 5.20 -7.19 -21.90
CA PRO A 136 3.96 -7.94 -22.11
C PRO A 136 4.20 -9.31 -22.77
N GLU A 137 5.17 -9.41 -23.68
CA GLU A 137 5.52 -10.66 -24.35
C GLU A 137 6.11 -11.71 -23.38
N ASP A 138 6.83 -11.28 -22.35
CA ASP A 138 7.40 -12.18 -21.34
C ASP A 138 6.29 -12.81 -20.49
N LEU A 139 5.32 -12.02 -20.05
CA LEU A 139 4.13 -12.50 -19.34
C LEU A 139 3.27 -13.38 -20.23
N SER A 140 3.05 -13.00 -21.49
CA SER A 140 2.31 -13.81 -22.47
C SER A 140 2.94 -15.19 -22.65
N ARG A 141 4.27 -15.23 -22.83
CA ARG A 141 5.03 -16.49 -22.95
C ARG A 141 4.88 -17.34 -21.69
N TYR A 142 5.05 -16.75 -20.51
CA TYR A 142 4.90 -17.47 -19.24
C TYR A 142 3.49 -18.06 -19.09
N LEU A 143 2.46 -17.24 -19.25
CA LEU A 143 1.07 -17.64 -19.06
C LEU A 143 0.62 -18.69 -20.09
N ARG A 144 0.94 -18.50 -21.36
CA ARG A 144 0.49 -19.39 -22.44
C ARG A 144 1.32 -20.67 -22.52
N ASN A 145 2.64 -20.54 -22.52
CA ASN A 145 3.53 -21.66 -22.84
C ASN A 145 3.93 -22.47 -21.60
N GLU A 146 4.16 -21.80 -20.47
CA GLU A 146 4.65 -22.45 -19.25
C GLU A 146 3.51 -22.85 -18.32
N ARG A 147 2.46 -22.04 -18.23
CA ARG A 147 1.27 -22.30 -17.39
C ARG A 147 0.08 -22.88 -18.16
N GLY A 148 0.11 -22.86 -19.49
CA GLY A 148 -0.88 -23.53 -20.33
C GLY A 148 -2.24 -22.82 -20.38
N PHE A 149 -2.32 -21.53 -20.10
CA PHE A 149 -3.56 -20.77 -20.26
C PHE A 149 -3.86 -20.55 -21.74
N MET A 150 -5.04 -21.00 -22.18
CA MET A 150 -5.47 -20.98 -23.58
C MET A 150 -6.45 -19.85 -23.92
N ASP A 151 -7.04 -19.20 -22.90
CA ASP A 151 -7.97 -18.08 -23.12
C ASP A 151 -7.21 -16.87 -23.66
N SER A 152 -7.35 -16.61 -24.96
CA SER A 152 -6.66 -15.49 -25.57
C SER A 152 -7.19 -14.15 -25.09
N LEU A 153 -8.50 -14.01 -24.88
CA LEU A 153 -9.11 -12.72 -24.59
C LEU A 153 -8.73 -12.24 -23.19
N ALA A 154 -8.84 -13.10 -22.17
CA ALA A 154 -8.50 -12.71 -20.79
C ALA A 154 -7.00 -12.36 -20.65
N ILE A 155 -6.13 -13.10 -21.34
CA ILE A 155 -4.70 -12.80 -21.37
C ILE A 155 -4.45 -11.47 -22.08
N ASP A 156 -5.02 -11.26 -23.25
CA ASP A 156 -4.77 -10.06 -24.04
C ASP A 156 -5.28 -8.80 -23.30
N GLU A 157 -6.47 -8.88 -22.69
CA GLU A 157 -6.97 -7.81 -21.80
C GLU A 157 -6.02 -7.54 -20.63
N PHE A 158 -5.53 -8.59 -19.94
CA PHE A 158 -4.56 -8.43 -18.87
C PHE A 158 -3.26 -7.76 -19.35
N LEU A 159 -2.72 -8.19 -20.49
CA LEU A 159 -1.48 -7.67 -21.04
C LEU A 159 -1.59 -6.19 -21.43
N GLU A 160 -2.74 -5.75 -21.97
CA GLU A 160 -2.99 -4.33 -22.21
C GLU A 160 -3.04 -3.53 -20.90
N ASN A 161 -3.66 -4.07 -19.84
CA ASN A 161 -3.69 -3.42 -18.53
C ASN A 161 -2.28 -3.35 -17.89
N PHE A 162 -1.50 -4.43 -17.97
CA PHE A 162 -0.11 -4.47 -17.50
C PHE A 162 0.79 -3.49 -18.27
N ASP A 163 0.60 -3.43 -19.58
CA ASP A 163 1.29 -2.49 -20.45
C ASP A 163 0.99 -1.06 -19.99
N VAL A 164 -0.29 -0.66 -19.99
CA VAL A 164 -0.67 0.72 -19.66
C VAL A 164 -0.25 1.14 -18.24
N ILE A 165 -0.31 0.24 -17.24
CA ILE A 165 0.07 0.59 -15.86
C ILE A 165 1.58 0.79 -15.68
N SER A 166 2.42 0.24 -16.57
CA SER A 166 3.87 0.39 -16.54
C SER A 166 4.30 1.73 -17.14
N LYS A 167 4.86 2.67 -16.35
CA LYS A 167 5.33 3.98 -16.87
C LYS A 167 6.56 3.88 -17.77
N ARG A 168 7.36 2.84 -17.57
CA ARG A 168 8.61 2.55 -18.27
C ARG A 168 8.92 1.06 -18.16
N TYR A 169 9.85 0.57 -18.99
CA TYR A 169 10.36 -0.80 -18.87
C TYR A 169 11.80 -0.81 -18.38
N GLY A 170 11.98 -1.27 -17.15
CA GLY A 170 13.25 -1.28 -16.43
C GLY A 170 13.58 0.09 -15.82
N LYS A 171 14.45 0.06 -14.81
CA LYS A 171 14.78 1.24 -13.98
C LYS A 171 15.36 2.41 -14.76
N THR A 172 16.03 2.10 -15.88
CA THR A 172 16.65 3.08 -16.79
C THR A 172 15.93 3.15 -18.14
N GLY A 173 14.73 2.56 -18.24
CA GLY A 173 13.92 2.58 -19.44
C GLY A 173 13.44 3.99 -19.78
N ALA A 174 13.23 4.24 -21.07
CA ALA A 174 12.62 5.48 -21.52
C ALA A 174 11.19 5.60 -20.95
N PRO A 175 10.78 6.79 -20.48
CA PRO A 175 9.40 7.04 -20.11
C PRO A 175 8.48 6.79 -21.31
N ARG A 176 7.37 6.10 -21.07
CA ARG A 176 6.35 5.83 -22.10
C ARG A 176 5.36 6.97 -22.27
N TYR A 177 5.24 7.81 -21.26
CA TYR A 177 4.33 8.95 -21.20
C TYR A 177 5.14 10.22 -21.04
N LYS A 178 4.64 11.32 -21.60
CA LYS A 178 5.34 12.62 -21.52
C LYS A 178 5.35 13.17 -20.10
N ASN A 179 4.32 12.87 -19.32
CA ASN A 179 4.12 13.33 -17.95
C ASN A 179 3.13 12.43 -17.22
N ASP A 180 3.02 12.61 -15.89
CA ASP A 180 2.09 11.84 -15.06
C ASP A 180 0.63 12.01 -15.49
N TYR A 181 0.20 13.19 -15.94
CA TYR A 181 -1.19 13.42 -16.35
C TYR A 181 -1.60 12.55 -17.55
N GLU A 182 -0.77 12.49 -18.59
CA GLU A 182 -0.99 11.60 -19.75
C GLU A 182 -1.02 10.12 -19.36
N TYR A 183 -0.17 9.71 -18.42
CA TYR A 183 -0.18 8.36 -17.87
C TYR A 183 -1.50 8.03 -17.16
N TYR A 184 -2.00 8.93 -16.31
CA TYR A 184 -3.28 8.75 -15.62
C TYR A 184 -4.48 8.74 -16.60
N LEU A 185 -4.44 9.56 -17.65
CA LEU A 185 -5.45 9.53 -18.73
C LEU A 185 -5.46 8.20 -19.50
N ALA A 186 -4.32 7.52 -19.61
CA ALA A 186 -4.25 6.20 -20.22
C ALA A 186 -4.83 5.13 -19.28
N ILE A 187 -4.40 5.12 -18.02
CA ILE A 187 -4.86 4.15 -17.03
C ILE A 187 -6.37 4.23 -16.79
N GLN A 188 -6.96 5.42 -16.69
CA GLN A 188 -8.38 5.55 -16.37
C GLN A 188 -9.31 4.98 -17.45
N LYS A 189 -8.77 4.64 -18.63
CA LYS A 189 -9.49 3.96 -19.72
C LYS A 189 -9.38 2.44 -19.65
N MET A 190 -8.62 1.91 -18.69
CA MET A 190 -8.35 0.48 -18.51
C MET A 190 -9.07 -0.03 -17.27
N LYS A 191 -10.03 -0.93 -17.46
CA LYS A 191 -10.97 -1.41 -16.43
C LYS A 191 -10.27 -1.94 -15.17
N ASN A 192 -9.21 -2.74 -15.34
CA ASN A 192 -8.55 -3.43 -14.24
C ASN A 192 -7.38 -2.59 -13.68
N ALA A 193 -6.55 -2.03 -14.56
CA ALA A 193 -5.43 -1.17 -14.18
C ALA A 193 -5.92 0.08 -13.44
N SER A 194 -7.12 0.57 -13.74
CA SER A 194 -7.62 1.76 -13.06
C SER A 194 -7.88 1.54 -11.57
N VAL A 195 -8.45 0.38 -11.21
CA VAL A 195 -8.66 -0.01 -9.80
C VAL A 195 -7.32 -0.34 -9.14
N ALA A 196 -6.49 -1.15 -9.81
CA ALA A 196 -5.17 -1.53 -9.29
C ALA A 196 -4.31 -0.30 -8.98
N LYS A 197 -4.34 0.73 -9.82
CA LYS A 197 -3.56 1.95 -9.59
C LYS A 197 -4.04 2.77 -8.39
N MET A 198 -5.33 2.75 -8.08
CA MET A 198 -5.87 3.41 -6.89
C MET A 198 -5.48 2.66 -5.61
N ILE A 199 -5.50 1.32 -5.64
CA ILE A 199 -4.98 0.49 -4.55
C ILE A 199 -3.49 0.76 -4.32
N ASP A 200 -2.69 0.78 -5.40
CA ASP A 200 -1.27 1.12 -5.33
C ASP A 200 -1.05 2.52 -4.74
N ARG A 201 -1.86 3.50 -5.15
CA ARG A 201 -1.74 4.86 -4.64
C ARG A 201 -2.05 4.97 -3.14
N ALA A 202 -3.11 4.32 -2.67
CA ALA A 202 -3.43 4.26 -1.24
C ALA A 202 -2.27 3.64 -0.46
N HIS A 203 -1.82 2.47 -0.90
CA HIS A 203 -0.70 1.78 -0.27
C HIS A 203 0.58 2.63 -0.22
N ASN A 204 0.90 3.33 -1.30
CA ASN A 204 2.07 4.20 -1.37
C ASN A 204 1.98 5.36 -0.40
N ILE A 205 0.85 6.08 -0.31
CA ILE A 205 0.73 7.20 0.63
C ILE A 205 0.90 6.74 2.07
N MET A 206 0.24 5.64 2.42
CA MET A 206 0.38 5.03 3.74
C MET A 206 1.85 4.69 4.05
N THR A 207 2.56 4.11 3.09
CA THR A 207 3.95 3.69 3.29
C THR A 207 4.98 4.83 3.20
N LEU A 208 4.60 6.04 2.77
CA LEU A 208 5.46 7.23 2.85
C LEU A 208 5.84 7.58 4.29
N ILE A 209 4.98 7.24 5.25
CA ILE A 209 5.23 7.46 6.67
C ILE A 209 6.34 6.50 7.11
N GLY A 210 7.37 7.03 7.77
CA GLY A 210 8.47 6.22 8.32
C GLY A 210 9.65 5.95 7.36
N VAL A 211 9.64 6.50 6.14
CA VAL A 211 10.83 6.50 5.28
C VAL A 211 11.91 7.40 5.91
N LYS A 212 12.82 6.79 6.69
CA LYS A 212 13.91 7.45 7.45
C LYS A 212 15.17 7.76 6.63
N GLU A 213 15.05 7.94 5.32
CA GLU A 213 16.23 8.17 4.48
C GLU A 213 16.48 9.65 4.26
N ASN A 214 17.22 10.25 5.19
CA ASN A 214 17.80 11.60 5.15
C ASN A 214 16.82 12.71 5.60
N GLU A 215 16.80 12.98 6.91
CA GLU A 215 15.98 13.99 7.62
C GLU A 215 16.28 15.46 7.24
N GLY A 216 16.60 15.72 5.97
CA GLY A 216 16.70 17.04 5.41
C GLY A 216 15.31 17.63 5.09
N PRO A 217 15.20 18.97 5.00
CA PRO A 217 14.00 19.65 4.51
C PRO A 217 13.51 19.16 3.13
N GLU A 218 14.41 18.61 2.33
CA GLU A 218 14.14 18.09 0.99
C GLU A 218 13.16 16.91 1.00
N ASP A 219 13.24 16.02 1.97
CA ASP A 219 12.43 14.80 2.05
C ASP A 219 10.97 15.11 2.42
N LYS A 220 10.80 15.99 3.41
CA LYS A 220 9.47 16.53 3.77
C LYS A 220 8.82 17.26 2.60
N MET A 221 9.62 18.03 1.85
CA MET A 221 9.12 18.69 0.64
C MET A 221 8.72 17.67 -0.42
N ARG A 222 9.52 16.63 -0.65
CA ARG A 222 9.19 15.56 -1.60
C ARG A 222 7.90 14.82 -1.23
N MET A 223 7.71 14.46 0.04
CA MET A 223 6.45 13.87 0.52
C MET A 223 5.26 14.83 0.31
N THR A 224 5.43 16.12 0.63
CA THR A 224 4.39 17.14 0.42
C THR A 224 3.99 17.24 -1.05
N VAL A 225 4.98 17.29 -1.94
CA VAL A 225 4.76 17.34 -3.40
C VAL A 225 4.05 16.08 -3.86
N TYR A 226 4.44 14.89 -3.38
CA TYR A 226 3.79 13.63 -3.74
C TYR A 226 2.32 13.59 -3.29
N VAL A 227 2.04 13.98 -2.05
CA VAL A 227 0.67 14.04 -1.50
C VAL A 227 -0.17 15.05 -2.29
N ALA A 228 0.35 16.25 -2.53
CA ALA A 228 -0.34 17.28 -3.30
C ALA A 228 -0.65 16.82 -4.74
N LYS A 229 0.32 16.22 -5.43
CA LYS A 229 0.13 15.64 -6.77
C LYS A 229 -0.93 14.54 -6.76
N THR A 230 -0.94 13.70 -5.72
CA THR A 230 -1.93 12.63 -5.61
C THR A 230 -3.33 13.22 -5.51
N LEU A 231 -3.56 14.13 -4.55
CA LEU A 231 -4.86 14.75 -4.35
C LEU A 231 -5.33 15.54 -5.58
N GLN A 232 -4.42 16.20 -6.29
CA GLN A 232 -4.74 16.92 -7.51
C GLN A 232 -5.26 15.99 -8.62
N LEU A 233 -4.62 14.84 -8.83
CA LEU A 233 -4.95 13.93 -9.93
C LEU A 233 -6.13 13.01 -9.59
N GLN A 234 -6.30 12.69 -8.31
CA GLN A 234 -7.22 11.69 -7.83
C GLN A 234 -8.69 12.02 -8.10
N SER A 235 -9.16 13.24 -7.82
CA SER A 235 -10.58 13.55 -8.02
C SER A 235 -11.00 13.53 -9.49
N ASP A 236 -10.13 14.03 -10.39
CA ASP A 236 -10.37 13.92 -11.84
C ASP A 236 -10.36 12.46 -12.28
N TYR A 237 -9.40 11.68 -11.78
CA TYR A 237 -9.29 10.26 -12.07
C TYR A 237 -10.52 9.47 -11.61
N VAL A 238 -10.97 9.68 -10.37
CA VAL A 238 -12.15 8.99 -9.80
C VAL A 238 -13.40 9.35 -10.58
N ARG A 239 -13.59 10.64 -10.91
CA ARG A 239 -14.69 11.08 -11.75
C ARG A 239 -14.67 10.37 -13.10
N ASP A 240 -13.55 10.43 -13.81
CA ASP A 240 -13.46 9.96 -15.19
C ASP A 240 -13.49 8.42 -15.27
N ALA A 241 -12.81 7.71 -14.36
CA ALA A 241 -12.87 6.25 -14.26
C ALA A 241 -14.27 5.76 -13.86
N SER A 242 -14.96 6.46 -12.96
CA SER A 242 -16.35 6.13 -12.61
C SER A 242 -17.32 6.35 -13.78
N LEU A 243 -17.05 7.32 -14.66
CA LEU A 243 -17.83 7.52 -15.88
C LEU A 243 -17.54 6.44 -16.92
N ALA A 244 -16.28 6.01 -17.04
CA ALA A 244 -15.87 4.95 -17.96
C ALA A 244 -16.36 3.55 -17.50
N PHE A 245 -16.38 3.30 -16.19
CA PHE A 245 -16.77 2.02 -15.58
C PHE A 245 -17.81 2.21 -14.47
N PRO A 246 -19.07 2.54 -14.81
CA PRO A 246 -20.09 2.88 -13.82
C PRO A 246 -20.40 1.77 -12.79
N SER A 247 -20.25 0.50 -13.18
CA SER A 247 -20.38 -0.67 -12.30
C SER A 247 -19.36 -0.64 -11.16
N GLN A 248 -18.19 -0.05 -11.35
CA GLN A 248 -17.08 0.00 -10.38
C GLN A 248 -17.02 1.33 -9.62
N ALA A 249 -18.00 2.23 -9.79
CA ALA A 249 -17.98 3.57 -9.20
C ALA A 249 -17.87 3.57 -7.66
N GLU A 250 -18.45 2.56 -6.99
CA GLU A 250 -18.37 2.47 -5.52
C GLU A 250 -16.95 2.20 -5.02
N ILE A 251 -16.18 1.32 -5.69
CA ILE A 251 -14.81 1.05 -5.26
C ILE A 251 -13.89 2.25 -5.49
N TYR A 252 -14.08 3.01 -6.57
CA TYR A 252 -13.29 4.23 -6.80
C TYR A 252 -13.54 5.27 -5.71
N LYS A 253 -14.80 5.48 -5.30
CA LYS A 253 -15.15 6.41 -4.20
C LYS A 253 -14.62 5.95 -2.84
N ALA A 254 -14.69 4.64 -2.56
CA ALA A 254 -14.13 4.09 -1.33
C ALA A 254 -12.61 4.31 -1.26
N LEU A 255 -11.90 4.06 -2.36
CA LEU A 255 -10.47 4.30 -2.46
C LEU A 255 -10.13 5.79 -2.42
N GLU A 256 -10.95 6.64 -3.04
CA GLU A 256 -10.79 8.09 -2.96
C GLU A 256 -10.77 8.55 -1.50
N PHE A 257 -11.77 8.11 -0.75
CA PHE A 257 -11.91 8.45 0.66
C PHE A 257 -10.70 7.97 1.49
N VAL A 258 -10.24 6.73 1.29
CA VAL A 258 -9.07 6.21 2.02
C VAL A 258 -7.82 7.03 1.72
N ILE A 259 -7.55 7.30 0.45
CA ILE A 259 -6.39 8.10 0.03
C ILE A 259 -6.45 9.51 0.65
N GLU A 260 -7.63 10.14 0.71
CA GLU A 260 -7.80 11.44 1.35
C GLU A 260 -7.48 11.39 2.85
N GLN A 261 -7.93 10.34 3.56
CA GLN A 261 -7.61 10.16 4.97
C GLN A 261 -6.11 9.94 5.19
N GLU A 262 -5.48 9.08 4.39
CA GLU A 262 -4.03 8.83 4.47
C GLU A 262 -3.22 10.09 4.15
N ALA A 263 -3.63 10.87 3.15
CA ALA A 263 -3.02 12.15 2.81
C ALA A 263 -3.14 13.16 3.97
N GLN A 264 -4.27 13.17 4.67
CA GLN A 264 -4.44 13.99 5.88
C GLN A 264 -3.49 13.54 6.99
N VAL A 265 -3.40 12.24 7.28
CA VAL A 265 -2.45 11.67 8.25
C VAL A 265 -1.01 12.07 7.91
N CYS A 266 -0.61 11.91 6.64
CA CYS A 266 0.70 12.32 6.15
C CYS A 266 0.93 13.83 6.31
N ARG A 267 -0.07 14.67 6.06
CA ARG A 267 0.05 16.12 6.25
C ARG A 267 0.22 16.49 7.72
N TYR A 268 -0.54 15.88 8.62
CA TYR A 268 -0.36 16.07 10.07
C TYR A 268 1.07 15.74 10.49
N TYR A 269 1.59 14.63 10.00
CA TYR A 269 2.98 14.23 10.21
C TYR A 269 4.01 15.25 9.68
N ILE A 270 3.81 15.75 8.45
CA ILE A 270 4.77 16.67 7.80
C ILE A 270 4.79 18.04 8.49
N VAL A 271 3.62 18.59 8.82
CA VAL A 271 3.45 20.01 9.19
C VAL A 271 3.44 20.23 10.71
N ASP A 272 2.94 19.29 11.51
CA ASP A 272 2.60 19.55 12.91
C ASP A 272 3.56 18.87 13.91
N THR A 273 4.87 19.02 13.70
CA THR A 273 5.96 18.44 14.54
C THR A 273 6.03 18.96 15.99
N GLY A 274 4.92 19.47 16.53
CA GLY A 274 4.79 19.94 17.91
C GLY A 274 3.46 19.61 18.58
N LYS A 275 2.43 19.14 17.84
CA LYS A 275 1.21 18.63 18.45
C LYS A 275 1.27 17.11 18.56
N LYS A 276 0.94 16.62 19.75
CA LYS A 276 0.77 15.18 19.98
C LYS A 276 -0.36 14.68 19.08
N ILE A 277 -0.10 13.63 18.30
CA ILE A 277 -1.18 12.74 17.86
C ILE A 277 -1.59 12.00 19.13
N THR A 278 -2.50 12.61 19.90
CA THR A 278 -3.22 11.89 20.95
C THR A 278 -4.20 10.96 20.27
N ASP A 279 -4.52 9.85 20.92
CA ASP A 279 -5.51 8.89 20.41
C ASP A 279 -6.90 9.54 20.18
N ASP A 280 -7.11 10.76 20.69
CA ASP A 280 -8.34 11.56 20.59
C ASP A 280 -8.32 12.71 19.54
N ASN A 281 -7.22 12.96 18.80
CA ASN A 281 -7.16 14.09 17.86
C ASN A 281 -7.62 13.70 16.45
N ASP A 282 -8.90 13.98 16.13
CA ASP A 282 -9.48 14.42 14.84
C ASP A 282 -8.99 13.83 13.50
N LEU A 283 -8.28 12.69 13.47
CA LEU A 283 -8.38 11.80 12.32
C LEU A 283 -9.83 11.38 12.31
N ARG A 284 -10.61 11.81 11.31
CA ARG A 284 -11.99 11.36 11.15
C ARG A 284 -11.94 9.83 11.22
N SER A 285 -12.37 9.27 12.34
CA SER A 285 -12.26 7.83 12.63
C SER A 285 -13.14 6.98 11.72
N GLU A 286 -13.90 7.64 10.87
CA GLU A 286 -14.81 7.06 9.92
C GLU A 286 -13.98 6.59 8.72
N MET A 287 -13.54 5.33 8.74
CA MET A 287 -13.18 4.60 7.53
C MET A 287 -14.43 4.39 6.67
N PRO A 288 -14.30 4.11 5.36
CA PRO A 288 -15.43 3.62 4.58
C PRO A 288 -16.07 2.41 5.28
N ASP A 289 -17.39 2.33 5.24
CA ASP A 289 -18.14 1.25 5.89
C ASP A 289 -17.78 -0.14 5.36
N LYS A 290 -17.25 -0.20 4.13
CA LYS A 290 -16.87 -1.42 3.42
C LYS A 290 -15.36 -1.46 3.16
N GLY A 291 -14.79 -2.66 3.24
CA GLY A 291 -13.48 -3.00 2.71
C GLY A 291 -12.39 -2.98 3.76
N PHE A 292 -12.17 -1.86 4.42
CA PHE A 292 -10.96 -1.69 5.24
C PHE A 292 -11.18 -1.96 6.73
N LYS A 293 -12.44 -1.90 7.18
CA LYS A 293 -12.81 -1.92 8.61
C LYS A 293 -12.51 -3.24 9.31
N LYS A 294 -12.56 -4.36 8.58
CA LYS A 294 -12.37 -5.71 9.12
C LYS A 294 -10.94 -6.24 8.97
N LEU A 295 -10.03 -5.45 8.40
CA LEU A 295 -8.65 -5.86 8.23
C LEU A 295 -7.97 -6.09 9.60
N PRO A 296 -7.04 -7.08 9.70
CA PRO A 296 -6.17 -7.18 10.86
C PRO A 296 -5.41 -5.88 11.06
N LYS A 297 -5.01 -5.57 12.31
CA LYS A 297 -4.28 -4.33 12.63
C LYS A 297 -3.04 -4.13 11.76
N GLY A 298 -2.28 -5.19 11.50
CA GLY A 298 -1.08 -5.14 10.66
C GLY A 298 -1.34 -4.81 9.18
N PHE A 299 -2.60 -4.87 8.72
CA PHE A 299 -3.00 -4.45 7.38
C PHE A 299 -3.89 -3.19 7.37
N HIS A 300 -4.37 -2.72 8.52
CA HIS A 300 -5.33 -1.62 8.52
C HIS A 300 -4.62 -0.28 8.23
N PRO A 301 -4.96 0.44 7.13
CA PRO A 301 -4.18 1.58 6.63
C PRO A 301 -3.93 2.66 7.69
N LEU A 302 -4.97 3.10 8.40
CA LEU A 302 -4.83 4.14 9.43
C LEU A 302 -4.07 3.68 10.69
N ILE A 303 -4.26 2.43 11.12
CA ILE A 303 -3.56 1.90 12.31
C ILE A 303 -2.08 1.79 11.98
N PHE A 304 -1.77 1.23 10.82
CA PHE A 304 -0.42 1.08 10.31
C PHE A 304 0.30 2.42 10.16
N ALA A 305 -0.37 3.40 9.54
CA ALA A 305 0.12 4.78 9.46
C ALA A 305 0.43 5.35 10.86
N ALA A 306 -0.50 5.22 11.82
CA ALA A 306 -0.30 5.72 13.18
C ALA A 306 0.86 5.01 13.92
N GLU A 307 1.00 3.69 13.77
CA GLU A 307 2.11 2.93 14.35
C GLU A 307 3.45 3.38 13.79
N ARG A 308 3.55 3.56 12.47
CA ARG A 308 4.77 4.08 11.84
C ARG A 308 5.13 5.49 12.30
N ILE A 309 4.16 6.38 12.52
CA ILE A 309 4.44 7.69 13.13
C ILE A 309 5.04 7.50 14.53
N ARG A 310 4.41 6.67 15.37
CA ARG A 310 4.87 6.40 16.75
C ARG A 310 6.29 5.84 16.80
N HIS A 311 6.62 4.91 15.92
CA HIS A 311 7.96 4.34 15.81
C HIS A 311 9.00 5.32 15.28
N THR A 312 8.59 6.22 14.38
CA THR A 312 9.50 7.19 13.77
C THR A 312 9.82 8.34 14.73
N TYR A 313 8.84 8.80 15.53
CA TYR A 313 8.95 9.96 16.44
C TYR A 313 8.49 9.62 17.87
N PRO A 314 9.18 8.70 18.57
CA PRO A 314 8.76 8.25 19.90
C PRO A 314 8.62 9.41 20.91
N GLU A 315 9.41 10.47 20.78
CA GLU A 315 9.39 11.65 21.64
C GLU A 315 8.09 12.46 21.57
N THR A 316 7.42 12.46 20.41
CA THR A 316 6.12 13.15 20.25
C THR A 316 5.00 12.47 21.04
N HIS A 317 5.19 11.19 21.41
CA HIS A 317 4.23 10.40 22.18
C HIS A 317 4.65 10.18 23.64
N LEU A 318 5.95 10.22 23.94
CA LEU A 318 6.50 9.91 25.28
C LEU A 318 6.73 11.13 26.18
N ALA A 319 6.57 12.36 25.69
CA ALA A 319 6.68 13.53 26.56
C ALA A 319 5.56 13.49 27.61
N LYS A 320 5.88 13.08 28.85
CA LYS A 320 5.01 13.26 30.02
C LYS A 320 4.48 14.68 29.94
N THR A 321 3.15 14.85 29.93
CA THR A 321 2.54 16.16 30.15
C THR A 321 3.24 16.72 31.38
N PRO A 322 4.02 17.83 31.28
CA PRO A 322 4.68 18.37 32.46
C PRO A 322 3.56 18.58 33.46
N ALA A 323 3.68 17.93 34.62
CA ALA A 323 2.69 18.01 35.67
C ALA A 323 2.43 19.49 35.92
N LYS A 324 1.29 19.99 35.48
CA LYS A 324 0.97 21.41 35.55
C LYS A 324 0.64 21.86 36.98
N ASP A 325 0.71 20.96 37.95
CA ASP A 325 0.24 21.18 39.32
C ASP A 325 1.28 20.77 40.38
N ALA A 326 2.50 21.32 40.30
CA ALA A 326 3.44 21.24 41.43
C ALA A 326 4.40 22.44 41.44
N ASP A 327 3.88 23.67 41.45
CA ASP A 327 4.50 24.83 42.14
C ASP A 327 3.73 26.11 41.79
N LEU A 328 2.55 26.27 42.40
CA LEU A 328 1.96 27.59 42.67
C LEU A 328 1.94 27.79 44.19
N ASP A 329 3.10 27.66 44.83
CA ASP A 329 3.28 28.17 46.18
C ASP A 329 4.74 28.59 46.46
N ARG A 330 5.26 29.53 45.65
CA ARG A 330 6.40 30.37 46.03
C ARG A 330 6.22 31.79 45.52
N GLY A 331 5.38 32.53 46.22
CA GLY A 331 5.39 33.98 46.19
C GLY A 331 6.59 34.54 46.97
N ILE A 332 7.29 35.46 46.31
CA ILE A 332 8.07 36.58 46.88
C ILE A 332 9.50 36.23 47.36
N ILE A 333 10.50 36.64 46.57
CA ILE A 333 11.51 37.65 46.96
C ILE A 333 12.21 38.17 45.70
N SER A 334 12.22 39.51 45.59
CA SER A 334 12.92 40.36 44.64
C SER A 334 14.44 40.27 44.70
N GLY A 335 15.13 40.37 43.57
CA GLY A 335 16.58 40.53 43.52
C GLY A 335 17.09 40.95 42.15
N SER A 336 17.40 42.23 42.01
CA SER A 336 17.99 42.93 40.87
C SER A 336 19.46 42.58 40.60
N GLY A 337 19.91 42.72 39.34
CA GLY A 337 21.23 43.31 39.05
C GLY A 337 22.09 42.69 37.94
N GLY A 338 22.28 43.45 36.84
CA GLY A 338 23.50 43.53 36.00
C GLY A 338 23.91 42.29 35.18
N SER A 339 24.71 42.32 34.12
CA SER A 339 25.41 43.35 33.34
C SER A 339 26.20 42.62 32.24
N LYS A 340 26.21 43.14 31.00
CA LYS A 340 27.26 43.07 29.94
C LYS A 340 27.75 41.70 29.42
N GLY A 341 27.87 41.61 28.09
CA GLY A 341 28.71 40.62 27.41
C GLY A 341 28.58 40.64 25.88
N SER A 342 29.34 41.53 25.24
CA SER A 342 29.57 41.65 23.80
C SER A 342 30.30 40.44 23.19
N GLY A 343 30.00 40.09 21.95
CA GLY A 343 30.80 39.14 21.16
C GLY A 343 30.48 39.19 19.66
N SER A 344 31.26 39.98 18.93
CA SER A 344 31.29 40.09 17.46
C SER A 344 32.07 38.94 16.81
N GLY A 345 31.56 38.38 15.71
CA GLY A 345 32.28 37.41 14.88
C GLY A 345 31.86 37.50 13.42
N SER A 346 32.68 38.18 12.62
CA SER A 346 32.64 38.27 11.15
C SER A 346 33.33 37.05 10.52
N GLY A 347 32.79 36.53 9.42
CA GLY A 347 33.41 35.47 8.62
C GLY A 347 32.89 35.48 7.18
N ASP A 348 33.83 35.56 6.25
CA ASP A 348 33.69 35.88 4.83
C ASP A 348 32.95 34.84 3.97
N SER A 349 32.23 35.32 2.96
CA SER A 349 31.59 34.54 1.91
C SER A 349 32.32 34.71 0.57
N ALA A 350 32.82 33.61 -0.01
CA ALA A 350 33.39 33.57 -1.35
C ALA A 350 32.73 32.47 -2.20
N GLY A 351 32.12 32.91 -3.31
CA GLY A 351 32.19 32.29 -4.64
C GLY A 351 31.68 30.87 -4.85
N GLY A 352 30.52 30.73 -5.49
CA GLY A 352 30.06 29.47 -6.09
C GLY A 352 29.24 29.72 -7.36
N THR A 353 29.83 29.34 -8.49
CA THR A 353 29.35 29.47 -9.88
C THR A 353 28.02 28.75 -10.17
N ALA A 354 27.12 29.42 -10.90
CA ALA A 354 25.87 28.86 -11.41
C ALA A 354 26.12 28.00 -12.66
N GLY A 355 25.83 26.70 -12.57
CA GLY A 355 25.66 25.81 -13.72
C GLY A 355 24.19 25.42 -13.83
N SER A 356 23.52 25.83 -14.91
CA SER A 356 22.12 25.48 -15.16
C SER A 356 21.99 24.00 -15.52
N ARG A 357 21.35 23.21 -14.65
CA ARG A 357 20.83 21.88 -14.98
C ARG A 357 19.35 22.02 -15.30
N THR A 358 18.96 21.73 -16.53
CA THR A 358 17.57 21.42 -16.88
C THR A 358 17.27 20.02 -16.35
N GLY A 359 16.89 19.93 -15.07
CA GLY A 359 16.38 18.72 -14.46
C GLY A 359 14.92 18.53 -14.86
N THR A 360 14.62 17.42 -15.51
CA THR A 360 13.28 16.82 -15.43
C THR A 360 13.15 16.26 -14.02
N ASP A 361 12.28 16.86 -13.20
CA ASP A 361 12.04 16.46 -11.80
C ASP A 361 11.35 15.08 -11.75
N ASP A 362 12.13 14.03 -11.98
CA ASP A 362 11.74 12.66 -11.68
C ASP A 362 11.72 12.52 -10.15
N ILE A 363 10.51 12.49 -9.58
CA ILE A 363 10.32 12.16 -8.18
C ILE A 363 10.83 10.72 -7.97
N PRO A 364 11.72 10.49 -7.01
CA PRO A 364 12.20 9.15 -6.72
C PRO A 364 11.04 8.28 -6.25
N ASP A 365 11.02 7.06 -6.76
CA ASP A 365 10.10 6.02 -6.35
C ASP A 365 10.30 5.68 -4.86
N PHE A 366 9.26 5.88 -4.07
CA PHE A 366 9.26 5.66 -2.62
C PHE A 366 9.06 4.17 -2.26
N ASN A 367 8.81 3.30 -3.24
CA ASN A 367 8.68 1.85 -3.05
C ASN A 367 10.02 1.10 -2.96
N ARG A 368 11.05 1.74 -2.41
CA ARG A 368 12.32 1.08 -2.16
C ARG A 368 12.69 1.24 -0.71
#